data_AF-A0A7J4U179-F1
#
_entry.id   AF-A0A7J4U179-F1
#
_cell.length_a   1.000
_cell.length_b   1.000
_cell.length_c   1.000
_cell.angle_alpha   90.00
_cell.angle_beta   90.00
_cell.angle_gamma   90.00
#
_symmetry.space_group_name_H-M   'P 1'
#
loop_
_entity.id
_entity.type
_entity.pdbx_description
1 polymer ?
#
loop_
_entity_poly.entity_id
_entity_poly.type
_entity_poly.pdbx_seq_one_letter_code
_entity_poly.pdbx_strand_id
1 'polypeptide(L)'
;MTDGHWIDERIEANRERLTAWMAEKRAEVPIPIYGSVDVRDAGWKVAAVDANHFPAGFNNVPEEDRPRLAQLLREHVERTAPGVTWVHLYPESHTRNPGYVENLRTLVDLLVRAGYLATVGSPELNDFSQVRGLTGHLDLVNVQPNDGGGLVVNGRKPDLVLLNNDLTTGLPAVLQTG
;
A
#
# COMPACT_ATOMS: atom_id res chain seq x y z
N MET A 1 11.34 1.10 38.22
CA MET A 1 11.53 0.75 36.80
C MET A 1 12.29 1.91 36.19
N THR A 2 13.42 1.66 35.56
CA THR A 2 14.27 2.70 34.95
C THR A 2 13.56 3.24 33.72
N ASP A 3 13.41 4.56 33.63
CA ASP A 3 12.81 5.23 32.48
C ASP A 3 13.61 4.90 31.21
N GLY A 4 12.92 4.54 30.14
CA GLY A 4 13.45 4.01 28.88
C GLY A 4 14.20 5.02 28.02
N HIS A 5 14.48 6.21 28.55
CA HIS A 5 15.24 7.27 27.89
C HIS A 5 16.58 6.81 27.33
N TRP A 6 17.18 5.77 27.91
CA TRP A 6 18.42 5.17 27.41
C TRP A 6 18.27 4.61 25.98
N ILE A 7 17.07 4.19 25.55
CA ILE A 7 16.83 3.68 24.20
C ILE A 7 16.98 4.82 23.19
N ASP A 8 16.33 5.95 23.44
CA ASP A 8 16.39 7.14 22.58
C ASP A 8 17.82 7.68 22.50
N GLU A 9 18.48 7.83 23.66
CA GLU A 9 19.88 8.28 23.71
C GLU A 9 20.81 7.39 22.88
N ARG A 10 20.59 6.07 22.91
CA ARG A 10 21.41 5.11 22.15
C ARG A 10 21.12 5.18 20.66
N ILE A 11 19.86 5.38 20.25
CA ILE A 11 19.49 5.56 18.85
C ILE A 11 20.13 6.85 18.31
N GLU A 12 19.98 7.97 19.02
CA GLU A 12 20.54 9.26 18.62
C GLU A 12 22.06 9.25 18.55
N ALA A 13 22.73 8.70 19.58
CA ALA A 13 24.19 8.59 19.59
C ALA A 13 24.75 7.68 18.47
N ASN A 14 23.91 6.87 17.81
CA ASN A 14 24.29 5.98 16.73
C ASN A 14 23.60 6.29 15.39
N ARG A 15 22.93 7.44 15.26
CA ARG A 15 22.07 7.77 14.12
C ARG A 15 22.74 7.51 12.77
N GLU A 16 23.92 8.07 12.53
CA GLU A 16 24.64 7.91 11.26
C GLU A 16 24.99 6.45 10.97
N ARG A 17 25.48 5.72 11.98
CA ARG A 17 25.82 4.30 11.87
C ARG A 17 24.59 3.45 11.57
N LEU A 18 23.46 3.74 12.23
CA LEU A 18 22.19 3.06 11.98
C LEU A 18 21.64 3.36 10.59
N THR A 19 21.72 4.61 10.12
CA THR A 19 21.30 5.00 8.77
C THR A 19 22.12 4.29 7.70
N ALA A 20 23.46 4.24 7.84
CA ALA A 20 24.33 3.53 6.91
C ALA A 20 24.02 2.02 6.89
N TRP A 21 23.89 1.41 8.07
CA TRP A 21 23.55 -0.02 8.20
C TRP A 21 22.17 -0.34 7.61
N MET A 22 21.17 0.51 7.83
CA MET A 22 19.84 0.34 7.22
C MET A 22 19.89 0.44 5.69
N ALA A 23 20.70 1.33 5.13
CA ALA A 23 20.86 1.44 3.68
C ALA A 23 21.50 0.17 3.09
N GLU A 24 22.55 -0.36 3.73
CA GLU A 24 23.19 -1.63 3.37
C GLU A 24 22.17 -2.79 3.41
N LYS A 25 21.46 -2.95 4.52
CA LYS A 25 20.47 -4.04 4.66
C LYS A 25 19.29 -3.94 3.71
N ARG A 26 18.85 -2.73 3.39
CA ARG A 26 17.78 -2.54 2.40
C ARG A 26 18.24 -2.82 0.97
N ALA A 27 19.53 -2.75 0.67
CA ALA A 27 20.06 -3.15 -0.63
C ALA A 27 20.15 -4.69 -0.79
N GLU A 28 20.17 -5.44 0.32
CA GLU A 28 20.26 -6.91 0.31
C GLU A 28 18.90 -7.59 0.04
N VAL A 29 17.77 -6.90 0.22
CA VAL A 29 16.42 -7.48 0.10
C VAL A 29 15.47 -6.60 -0.72
N PRO A 30 14.49 -7.19 -1.43
CA PRO A 30 13.43 -6.43 -2.04
C PRO A 30 12.60 -5.72 -0.96
N ILE A 31 12.49 -4.40 -1.05
CA ILE A 31 11.62 -3.63 -0.19
C ILE A 31 10.21 -3.66 -0.77
N PRO A 32 9.16 -3.93 0.02
CA PRO A 32 7.79 -3.86 -0.45
C PRO A 32 7.40 -2.42 -0.78
N ILE A 33 6.43 -2.24 -1.67
CA ILE A 33 5.94 -0.92 -2.07
C ILE A 33 5.35 -0.12 -0.89
N TYR A 34 4.77 -0.82 0.08
CA TYR A 34 4.31 -0.26 1.34
C TYR A 34 4.26 -1.32 2.44
N GLY A 35 3.94 -0.89 3.65
CA GLY A 35 3.63 -1.73 4.80
C GLY A 35 3.40 -0.87 6.03
N SER A 36 2.75 -1.41 7.06
CA SER A 36 2.66 -0.79 8.38
C SER A 36 3.26 -1.70 9.44
N VAL A 37 3.77 -1.10 10.50
CA VAL A 37 4.29 -1.80 11.67
C VAL A 37 3.69 -1.16 12.91
N ASP A 38 3.01 -1.95 13.73
CA ASP A 38 2.53 -1.49 15.03
C ASP A 38 3.67 -1.56 16.03
N VAL A 39 3.96 -0.43 16.68
CA VAL A 39 5.00 -0.33 17.70
C VAL A 39 4.36 -0.06 19.05
N ARG A 40 4.76 -0.81 20.09
CA ARG A 40 4.37 -0.54 21.47
C ARG A 40 5.57 -0.09 22.29
N ASP A 41 5.38 0.98 23.04
CA ASP A 41 6.32 1.50 24.02
C ASP A 41 5.76 1.28 25.43
N ALA A 42 6.47 0.53 26.25
CA ALA A 42 6.14 0.26 27.65
C ALA A 42 6.96 1.13 28.64
N GLY A 43 7.72 2.10 28.15
CA GLY A 43 8.63 2.93 28.92
C GLY A 43 9.92 2.23 29.34
N TRP A 44 10.04 0.90 29.21
CA TRP A 44 11.28 0.15 29.42
C TRP A 44 11.62 -0.78 28.25
N LYS A 45 10.72 -0.84 27.25
CA LYS A 45 10.84 -1.65 26.06
C LYS A 45 10.01 -1.03 24.94
N VAL A 46 10.64 -0.88 23.79
CA VAL A 46 9.99 -0.54 22.52
C VAL A 46 10.07 -1.77 21.63
N ALA A 47 8.93 -2.21 21.07
CA ALA A 47 8.90 -3.38 20.20
C ALA A 47 7.86 -3.25 19.09
N ALA A 48 8.21 -3.74 17.89
CA ALA A 48 7.23 -4.06 16.86
C ALA A 48 6.39 -5.25 17.33
N VAL A 49 5.07 -5.14 17.23
CA VAL A 49 4.12 -6.17 17.67
C VAL A 49 3.27 -6.74 16.55
N ASP A 50 3.15 -6.00 15.42
CA ASP A 50 2.48 -6.45 14.22
C ASP A 50 3.15 -5.83 12.99
N ALA A 51 3.15 -6.56 11.88
CA ALA A 51 3.61 -6.07 10.59
C ALA A 51 2.59 -6.48 9.52
N ASN A 52 2.07 -5.49 8.79
CA ASN A 52 1.02 -5.68 7.80
C ASN A 52 1.49 -5.20 6.43
N HIS A 53 1.45 -6.10 5.44
CA HIS A 53 1.82 -5.80 4.05
C HIS A 53 0.66 -5.17 3.25
N PHE A 54 -0.55 -5.14 3.80
CA PHE A 54 -1.77 -4.60 3.19
C PHE A 54 -2.43 -3.60 4.15
N PRO A 55 -1.75 -2.50 4.50
CA PRO A 55 -2.30 -1.54 5.45
C PRO A 55 -3.57 -0.88 4.92
N ALA A 56 -4.53 -0.68 5.82
CA ALA A 56 -5.86 -0.12 5.54
C ALA A 56 -6.08 1.25 6.22
N GLY A 57 -5.01 2.00 6.44
CA GLY A 57 -5.01 3.26 7.21
C GLY A 57 -4.36 4.45 6.52
N PHE A 58 -4.21 4.44 5.19
CA PHE A 58 -3.60 5.57 4.46
C PHE A 58 -4.36 6.89 4.66
N ASN A 59 -5.68 6.83 4.89
CA ASN A 59 -6.51 7.99 5.19
C ASN A 59 -6.19 8.65 6.55
N ASN A 60 -5.39 8.01 7.40
CA ASN A 60 -4.93 8.58 8.68
C ASN A 60 -3.65 9.40 8.52
N VAL A 61 -3.01 9.39 7.33
CA VAL A 61 -1.85 10.24 7.06
C VAL A 61 -2.31 11.70 6.87
N PRO A 62 -1.62 12.68 7.48
CA PRO A 62 -1.90 14.10 7.27
C PRO A 62 -1.83 14.50 5.79
N GLU A 63 -2.69 15.44 5.38
CA GLU A 63 -2.77 15.91 3.99
C GLU A 63 -1.44 16.55 3.53
N GLU A 64 -0.75 17.26 4.44
CA GLU A 64 0.53 17.91 4.19
C GLU A 64 1.67 16.94 3.84
N ASP A 65 1.57 15.68 4.28
CA ASP A 65 2.59 14.65 4.02
C ASP A 65 2.34 13.90 2.70
N ARG A 66 1.12 13.99 2.14
CA ARG A 66 0.74 13.27 0.92
C ARG A 66 1.61 13.57 -0.30
N PRO A 67 2.04 14.82 -0.57
CA PRO A 67 2.97 15.09 -1.67
C PRO A 67 4.28 14.32 -1.53
N ARG A 68 4.81 14.24 -0.30
CA ARG A 68 6.06 13.49 -0.03
C ARG A 68 5.85 11.99 -0.17
N LEU A 69 4.73 11.45 0.33
CA LEU A 69 4.40 10.03 0.15
C LEU A 69 4.22 9.65 -1.32
N ALA A 70 3.53 10.49 -2.11
CA ALA A 70 3.36 10.28 -3.54
C ALA A 70 4.71 10.25 -4.28
N GLN A 71 5.64 11.14 -3.91
CA GLN A 71 7.00 11.11 -4.44
C GLN A 71 7.72 9.79 -4.09
N LEU A 72 7.68 9.36 -2.83
CA LEU A 72 8.32 8.11 -2.40
C LEU A 72 7.71 6.88 -3.10
N LEU A 73 6.40 6.87 -3.30
CA LEU A 73 5.69 5.84 -4.05
C LEU A 73 6.17 5.79 -5.50
N ARG A 74 6.28 6.96 -6.15
CA ARG A 74 6.80 7.09 -7.52
C ARG A 74 8.24 6.57 -7.63
N GLU A 75 9.13 7.03 -6.76
CA GLU A 75 10.54 6.61 -6.73
C GLU A 75 10.65 5.07 -6.53
N HIS A 76 9.78 4.50 -5.70
CA HIS A 76 9.72 3.07 -5.51
C HIS A 76 9.32 2.34 -6.80
N VAL A 77 8.22 2.74 -7.43
CA VAL A 77 7.70 2.12 -8.64
C VAL A 77 8.66 2.30 -9.81
N GLU A 78 9.26 3.47 -10.02
CA GLU A 78 10.27 3.69 -11.06
C GLU A 78 11.48 2.76 -10.91
N ARG A 79 11.88 2.47 -9.67
CA ARG A 79 13.00 1.57 -9.37
C ARG A 79 12.66 0.09 -9.58
N THR A 80 11.44 -0.34 -9.26
CA THR A 80 11.05 -1.76 -9.27
C THR A 80 10.27 -2.19 -10.51
N ALA A 81 9.57 -1.27 -11.15
CA ALA A 81 8.75 -1.45 -12.34
C ALA A 81 8.84 -0.21 -13.26
N PRO A 82 10.00 0.01 -13.92
CA PRO A 82 10.20 1.18 -14.77
C PRO A 82 9.24 1.18 -15.96
N GLY A 83 8.75 2.37 -16.33
CA GLY A 83 7.84 2.56 -17.46
C GLY A 83 6.36 2.33 -17.15
N VAL A 84 6.01 2.02 -15.89
CA VAL A 84 4.61 2.00 -15.44
C VAL A 84 3.98 3.38 -15.61
N THR A 85 2.83 3.43 -16.28
CA THR A 85 2.01 4.63 -16.44
C THR A 85 0.64 4.47 -15.79
N TRP A 86 0.21 3.22 -15.61
CA TRP A 86 -1.09 2.86 -15.06
C TRP A 86 -0.97 1.81 -13.96
N VAL A 87 -1.48 2.17 -12.78
CA VAL A 87 -1.59 1.29 -11.62
C VAL A 87 -3.06 0.94 -11.37
N HIS A 88 -3.37 -0.34 -11.28
CA HIS A 88 -4.68 -0.84 -10.88
C HIS A 88 -4.64 -1.33 -9.43
N LEU A 89 -5.45 -0.73 -8.57
CA LEU A 89 -5.59 -1.10 -7.17
C LEU A 89 -6.63 -2.22 -7.04
N TYR A 90 -6.21 -3.36 -6.51
CA TYR A 90 -7.05 -4.52 -6.22
C TYR A 90 -7.43 -4.51 -4.73
N PRO A 91 -8.68 -4.16 -4.37
CA PRO A 91 -9.10 -4.01 -2.98
C PRO A 91 -9.58 -5.33 -2.35
N GLU A 92 -9.84 -5.29 -1.05
CA GLU A 92 -10.66 -6.28 -0.35
C GLU A 92 -12.07 -6.35 -0.94
N SER A 93 -12.64 -7.56 -1.00
CA SER A 93 -14.01 -7.77 -1.49
C SER A 93 -15.09 -7.15 -0.59
N HIS A 94 -14.72 -6.76 0.64
CA HIS A 94 -15.63 -6.21 1.64
C HIS A 94 -15.74 -4.68 1.57
N THR A 95 -16.54 -4.18 0.63
CA THR A 95 -16.70 -2.74 0.37
C THR A 95 -17.74 -2.02 1.23
N ARG A 96 -18.30 -2.69 2.24
CA ARG A 96 -19.31 -2.10 3.15
C ARG A 96 -18.72 -1.23 4.26
N ASN A 97 -17.39 -1.24 4.44
CA ASN A 97 -16.70 -0.43 5.44
C ASN A 97 -16.33 0.95 4.85
N PRO A 98 -17.02 2.05 5.22
CA PRO A 98 -16.74 3.36 4.65
C PRO A 98 -15.33 3.87 4.98
N GLY A 99 -14.75 3.47 6.12
CA GLY A 99 -13.38 3.82 6.49
C GLY A 99 -12.34 3.16 5.58
N TYR A 100 -12.57 1.90 5.20
CA TYR A 100 -11.72 1.23 4.21
C TYR A 100 -11.85 1.88 2.82
N VAL A 101 -13.05 2.35 2.45
CA VAL A 101 -13.21 3.13 1.22
C VAL A 101 -12.43 4.44 1.27
N GLU A 102 -12.33 5.12 2.42
CA GLU A 102 -11.44 6.29 2.56
C GLU A 102 -9.96 5.95 2.40
N ASN A 103 -9.54 4.80 2.92
CA ASN A 103 -8.19 4.28 2.69
C ASN A 103 -7.92 4.10 1.18
N LEU A 104 -8.84 3.45 0.46
CA LEU A 104 -8.71 3.26 -0.99
C LEU A 104 -8.71 4.60 -1.75
N ARG A 105 -9.59 5.53 -1.39
CA ARG A 105 -9.63 6.90 -1.96
C ARG A 105 -8.29 7.61 -1.78
N THR A 106 -7.68 7.48 -0.59
CA THR A 106 -6.38 8.10 -0.30
C THR A 106 -5.25 7.44 -1.10
N LEU A 107 -5.27 6.10 -1.25
CA LEU A 107 -4.32 5.41 -2.12
C LEU A 107 -4.43 5.85 -3.58
N VAL A 108 -5.65 6.01 -4.11
CA VAL A 108 -5.87 6.55 -5.45
C VAL A 108 -5.33 7.97 -5.58
N ASP A 109 -5.60 8.84 -4.61
CA ASP A 109 -5.07 10.21 -4.58
C ASP A 109 -3.52 10.21 -4.60
N LEU A 110 -2.88 9.37 -3.80
CA LEU A 110 -1.42 9.22 -3.79
C LEU A 110 -0.86 8.74 -5.14
N LEU A 111 -1.50 7.75 -5.77
CA LEU A 111 -1.10 7.24 -7.09
C LEU A 111 -1.25 8.30 -8.19
N VAL A 112 -2.35 9.06 -8.17
CA VAL A 112 -2.59 10.15 -9.13
C VAL A 112 -1.57 11.27 -8.95
N ARG A 113 -1.28 11.67 -7.69
CA ARG A 113 -0.23 12.66 -7.38
C ARG A 113 1.17 12.17 -7.76
N ALA A 114 1.40 10.86 -7.70
CA ALA A 114 2.63 10.22 -8.17
C ALA A 114 2.74 10.20 -9.72
N GLY A 115 1.71 10.66 -10.44
CA GLY A 115 1.71 10.78 -11.90
C GLY A 115 1.17 9.55 -12.64
N TYR A 116 0.53 8.61 -11.93
CA TYR A 116 -0.06 7.42 -12.54
C TYR A 116 -1.53 7.64 -12.89
N LEU A 117 -1.97 7.01 -13.97
CA LEU A 117 -3.37 6.65 -14.09
C LEU A 117 -3.68 5.62 -12.99
N ALA A 118 -4.72 5.86 -12.19
CA ALA A 118 -5.12 4.96 -11.11
C ALA A 118 -6.56 4.47 -11.34
N THR A 119 -6.77 3.16 -11.23
CA THR A 119 -8.12 2.57 -11.25
C THR A 119 -8.29 1.60 -10.08
N VAL A 120 -9.52 1.34 -9.65
CA VAL A 120 -9.83 0.43 -8.54
C VAL A 120 -10.90 -0.56 -8.93
N GLY A 121 -10.71 -1.84 -8.61
CA GLY A 121 -11.73 -2.86 -8.84
C GLY A 121 -11.22 -4.27 -8.62
N SER A 122 -12.15 -5.21 -8.61
CA SER A 122 -11.87 -6.64 -8.64
C SER A 122 -13.07 -7.38 -9.27
N PRO A 123 -12.91 -8.63 -9.75
CA PRO A 123 -14.02 -9.41 -10.29
C PRO A 123 -15.21 -9.54 -9.33
N GLU A 124 -14.95 -9.63 -8.03
CA GLU A 124 -15.96 -9.73 -6.96
C GLU A 124 -16.78 -8.44 -6.78
N LEU A 125 -16.28 -7.31 -7.30
CA LEU A 125 -16.89 -6.00 -7.14
C LEU A 125 -17.55 -5.48 -8.43
N ASN A 126 -17.56 -6.26 -9.52
CA ASN A 126 -18.13 -5.87 -10.81
C ASN A 126 -19.65 -5.55 -10.77
N ASP A 127 -20.36 -6.01 -9.73
CA ASP A 127 -21.77 -5.66 -9.52
C ASP A 127 -21.97 -4.22 -9.02
N PHE A 128 -20.88 -3.53 -8.66
CA PHE A 128 -20.90 -2.15 -8.15
C PHE A 128 -20.14 -1.22 -9.08
N SER A 129 -20.77 -0.11 -9.50
CA SER A 129 -20.09 0.96 -10.22
C SER A 129 -19.36 1.94 -9.29
N GLN A 130 -19.75 1.99 -8.03
CA GLN A 130 -19.16 2.86 -7.01
C GLN A 130 -19.42 2.32 -5.61
N VAL A 131 -18.55 2.69 -4.67
CA VAL A 131 -18.70 2.39 -3.24
C VAL A 131 -18.63 3.67 -2.42
N ARG A 132 -19.36 3.72 -1.30
CA ARG A 132 -19.51 4.93 -0.49
C ARG A 132 -18.52 4.93 0.68
N GLY A 133 -17.66 5.94 0.72
CA GLY A 133 -16.81 6.26 1.86
C GLY A 133 -17.46 7.23 2.85
N LEU A 134 -16.65 7.73 3.78
CA LEU A 134 -17.03 8.74 4.76
C LEU A 134 -17.14 10.13 4.14
N THR A 135 -16.25 10.46 3.20
CA THR A 135 -16.12 11.79 2.59
C THR A 135 -16.61 11.85 1.14
N GLY A 136 -16.89 10.70 0.51
CA GLY A 136 -17.42 10.65 -0.85
C GLY A 136 -17.46 9.25 -1.44
N HIS A 137 -17.75 9.17 -2.74
CA HIS A 137 -17.84 7.92 -3.49
C HIS A 137 -16.54 7.58 -4.21
N LEU A 138 -16.14 6.31 -4.21
CA LEU A 138 -15.05 5.79 -5.01
C LEU A 138 -15.63 5.03 -6.19
N ASP A 139 -15.29 5.47 -7.41
CA ASP A 139 -15.68 4.78 -8.63
C ASP A 139 -14.90 3.48 -8.78
N LEU A 140 -15.60 2.44 -9.22
CA LEU A 140 -15.03 1.13 -9.50
C LEU A 140 -15.07 0.85 -11.00
N VAL A 141 -14.04 0.17 -11.49
CA VAL A 141 -13.98 -0.31 -12.87
C VAL A 141 -14.21 -1.81 -12.91
N ASN A 142 -14.87 -2.27 -13.97
CA ASN A 142 -15.06 -3.69 -14.18
C ASN A 142 -13.73 -4.37 -14.53
N VAL A 143 -13.49 -5.49 -13.86
CA VAL A 143 -12.27 -6.28 -13.98
C VAL A 143 -12.62 -7.67 -14.47
N GLN A 144 -11.95 -8.12 -15.51
CA GLN A 144 -12.12 -9.44 -16.10
C GLN A 144 -10.86 -10.27 -15.92
N PRO A 145 -10.99 -11.58 -15.68
CA PRO A 145 -9.89 -12.51 -15.85
C PRO A 145 -9.33 -12.49 -17.27
N ASN A 146 -8.02 -12.60 -17.38
CA ASN A 146 -7.36 -12.92 -18.63
C ASN A 146 -7.16 -14.44 -18.73
N ASP A 147 -7.55 -15.06 -19.85
CA ASP A 147 -7.43 -16.51 -20.08
C ASP A 147 -5.97 -17.01 -20.02
N GLY A 148 -4.99 -16.12 -20.23
CA GLY A 148 -3.56 -16.39 -20.09
C GLY A 148 -2.94 -16.01 -18.73
N GLY A 149 -3.76 -15.69 -17.73
CA GLY A 149 -3.34 -15.21 -16.41
C GLY A 149 -3.28 -13.67 -16.31
N GLY A 150 -3.67 -13.15 -15.14
CA GLY A 150 -3.74 -11.73 -14.84
C GLY A 150 -5.11 -11.09 -15.09
N LEU A 151 -5.15 -9.75 -14.98
CA LEU A 151 -6.37 -8.95 -15.05
C LEU A 151 -6.46 -8.14 -16.35
N VAL A 152 -7.67 -8.04 -16.89
CA VAL A 152 -8.06 -7.10 -17.93
C VAL A 152 -9.01 -6.08 -17.33
N VAL A 153 -8.70 -4.80 -17.50
CA VAL A 153 -9.47 -3.67 -16.98
C VAL A 153 -9.76 -2.74 -18.15
N ASN A 154 -11.04 -2.46 -18.43
CA ASN A 154 -11.45 -1.68 -19.60
C ASN A 154 -10.84 -2.21 -20.94
N GLY A 155 -10.76 -3.53 -21.09
CA GLY A 155 -10.27 -4.17 -22.32
C GLY A 155 -8.75 -4.19 -22.50
N ARG A 156 -7.96 -3.74 -21.52
CA ARG A 156 -6.49 -3.80 -21.56
C ARG A 156 -5.89 -4.22 -20.22
N LYS A 157 -4.66 -4.74 -20.23
CA LYS A 157 -3.93 -5.14 -19.01
C LYS A 157 -3.31 -3.90 -18.34
N PRO A 158 -3.45 -3.71 -17.01
CA PRO A 158 -2.72 -2.67 -16.30
C PRO A 158 -1.21 -2.92 -16.27
N ASP A 159 -0.42 -1.84 -16.25
CA ASP A 159 1.05 -1.95 -16.20
C ASP A 159 1.50 -2.55 -14.86
N LEU A 160 0.79 -2.19 -13.78
CA LEU A 160 1.02 -2.69 -12.43
C LEU A 160 -0.31 -2.96 -11.71
N VAL A 161 -0.41 -4.10 -11.03
CA VAL A 161 -1.51 -4.39 -10.09
C VAL A 161 -0.99 -4.22 -8.66
N LEU A 162 -1.58 -3.30 -7.92
CA LEU A 162 -1.28 -3.04 -6.51
C LEU A 162 -2.34 -3.72 -5.64
N LEU A 163 -1.94 -4.70 -4.83
CA LEU A 163 -2.84 -5.41 -3.94
C LEU A 163 -3.01 -4.64 -2.64
N ASN A 164 -4.23 -4.21 -2.32
CA ASN A 164 -4.63 -3.80 -0.97
C ASN A 164 -5.67 -4.79 -0.42
N ASN A 165 -5.37 -6.07 -0.65
CA ASN A 165 -6.12 -7.25 -0.28
C ASN A 165 -5.12 -8.27 0.28
N ASP A 166 -5.38 -8.80 1.47
CA ASP A 166 -4.44 -9.69 2.17
C ASP A 166 -4.39 -11.13 1.63
N LEU A 167 -5.31 -11.46 0.72
CA LEU A 167 -5.44 -12.77 0.09
C LEU A 167 -5.59 -13.91 1.12
N THR A 168 -6.18 -13.64 2.28
CA THR A 168 -6.38 -14.63 3.35
C THR A 168 -7.18 -15.85 2.91
N THR A 169 -8.04 -15.73 1.90
CA THR A 169 -8.77 -16.85 1.29
C THR A 169 -7.96 -17.62 0.24
N GLY A 170 -6.68 -17.29 0.06
CA GLY A 170 -5.78 -17.82 -0.97
C GLY A 170 -5.70 -16.90 -2.19
N LEU A 171 -4.64 -17.06 -2.99
CA LEU A 171 -4.42 -16.29 -4.23
C LEU A 171 -5.51 -16.63 -5.26
N PRO A 172 -6.41 -15.68 -5.62
CA PRO A 172 -7.44 -15.90 -6.63
C PRO A 172 -6.85 -16.41 -7.93
N ALA A 173 -7.54 -17.35 -8.59
CA ALA A 173 -7.07 -17.93 -9.86
C ALA A 173 -6.76 -16.85 -10.91
N VAL A 174 -7.49 -15.73 -10.86
CA VAL A 174 -7.27 -14.59 -11.75
C VAL A 174 -5.91 -13.90 -11.57
N LEU A 175 -5.34 -13.96 -10.36
CA LEU A 175 -4.03 -13.40 -10.04
C LEU A 175 -2.89 -14.42 -10.17
N GLN A 176 -3.21 -15.68 -10.48
CA GLN A 176 -2.19 -16.69 -10.73
C GLN A 176 -1.58 -16.45 -12.12
N THR A 177 -0.28 -16.21 -12.15
CA THR A 177 0.51 -16.18 -13.40
C THR A 177 1.14 -17.55 -13.58
N GLY A 178 0.87 -18.19 -14.72
CA GLY A 178 1.49 -19.47 -15.12
C GLY A 178 2.97 -19.34 -15.47
#